data_AF-A0A927UTW0-F1
#
_entry.id   AF-A0A927UTW0-F1
#
_cell.length_a   1.000
_cell.length_b   1.000
_cell.length_c   1.000
_cell.angle_alpha   90.00
_cell.angle_beta   90.00
_cell.angle_gamma   90.00
#
_symmetry.space_group_name_H-M   'P 1'
#
loop_
_entity.id
_entity.type
_entity.pdbx_description
1 polymer ?
#
loop_
_entity_poly.entity_id
_entity_poly.type
_entity_poly.pdbx_seq_one_letter_code
_entity_poly.pdbx_strand_id
1 'polypeptide(L)'
;MDKHRDKKFNNDKWSYQSANNAKVAYQSINNAKLVYQSANSAKLTLQNANNNRIDFKSINKRMKNNQLLIVNKKNILPQTYIPKDLEYVNVTVDVPDEKKFMRKEAAKYLRRMFKSAADVGVELVAISGFRSYERQKEIYEKSLIEQGKEHTEKYIAYPGTSEHQTGLAMDISCREIDYKLVTYFERTKEGIWLKNNVQNYGFIIRYPRGYSQVTGYAYEPWHVRYIGVRHAKAMRRARLNTLEGYVLEYDI
;
A
#
# COMPACT_ATOMS: atom_id res chain seq x y z
N MET A 1 15.68 -34.24 12.31
CA MET A 1 14.60 -34.24 13.31
C MET A 1 14.26 -32.79 13.65
N ASP A 2 13.09 -32.39 13.20
CA ASP A 2 12.57 -31.03 13.11
C ASP A 2 12.39 -30.39 14.49
N LYS A 3 13.00 -29.23 14.73
CA LYS A 3 12.83 -28.46 15.97
C LYS A 3 12.17 -27.13 15.64
N HIS A 4 10.87 -27.11 15.89
CA HIS A 4 10.04 -25.97 16.27
C HIS A 4 10.81 -24.67 16.53
N ARG A 5 10.64 -23.69 15.64
CA ARG A 5 10.58 -22.27 16.01
C ARG A 5 9.32 -21.69 15.43
N ASP A 6 8.22 -21.92 16.14
CA ASP A 6 7.06 -21.05 16.10
C ASP A 6 7.57 -19.61 16.25
N LYS A 7 7.46 -18.84 15.16
CA LYS A 7 7.67 -17.39 15.21
C LYS A 7 6.62 -16.85 16.16
N LYS A 8 7.02 -16.67 17.42
CA LYS A 8 6.23 -16.02 18.47
C LYS A 8 5.62 -14.75 17.88
N PHE A 9 4.32 -14.80 17.65
CA PHE A 9 3.51 -13.61 17.45
C PHE A 9 3.74 -12.75 18.69
N ASN A 10 3.94 -11.44 18.51
CA ASN A 10 4.01 -10.53 19.64
C ASN A 10 2.64 -10.58 20.33
N ASN A 11 2.56 -11.22 21.49
CA ASN A 11 1.30 -11.68 22.11
C ASN A 11 0.32 -10.54 22.45
N ASP A 12 0.80 -9.30 22.50
CA ASP A 12 0.01 -8.14 22.94
C ASP A 12 -0.99 -7.62 21.89
N LYS A 13 -1.10 -8.24 20.71
CA LYS A 13 -1.97 -7.77 19.60
C LYS A 13 -2.94 -8.79 19.01
N TRP A 14 -2.92 -10.03 19.48
CA TRP A 14 -3.70 -11.13 18.90
C TRP A 14 -4.61 -11.76 19.95
N SER A 15 -5.90 -11.78 19.67
CA SER A 15 -6.90 -12.54 20.43
C SER A 15 -7.07 -13.93 19.82
N TYR A 16 -7.60 -14.88 20.59
CA TYR A 16 -7.77 -16.26 20.13
C TYR A 16 -9.22 -16.71 20.32
N GLN A 17 -9.76 -17.44 19.34
CA GLN A 17 -11.06 -18.12 19.44
C GLN A 17 -10.88 -19.59 19.06
N SER A 18 -11.53 -20.49 19.80
CA SER A 18 -11.63 -21.90 19.44
C SER A 18 -12.80 -22.08 18.48
N ALA A 19 -12.53 -22.58 17.28
CA ALA A 19 -13.55 -23.07 16.36
C ALA A 19 -13.04 -24.37 15.74
N ASN A 20 -13.82 -25.45 15.86
CA ASN A 20 -13.59 -26.76 15.24
C ASN A 20 -12.13 -27.26 15.33
N ASN A 21 -11.64 -27.48 16.55
CA ASN A 21 -10.32 -28.09 16.85
C ASN A 21 -9.08 -27.33 16.31
N ALA A 22 -9.22 -26.06 15.90
CA ALA A 22 -8.09 -25.21 15.55
C ALA A 22 -8.06 -23.91 16.40
N LYS A 23 -6.88 -23.54 16.89
CA LYS A 23 -6.66 -22.21 17.48
C LYS A 23 -6.68 -21.18 16.37
N VAL A 24 -7.72 -20.35 16.35
CA VAL A 24 -7.84 -19.25 15.39
C VAL A 24 -7.33 -17.99 16.07
N ALA A 25 -6.15 -17.51 15.67
CA ALA A 25 -5.67 -16.21 16.14
C ALA A 25 -6.38 -15.13 15.32
N TYR A 26 -6.86 -14.07 15.95
CA TYR A 26 -7.44 -12.95 15.23
C TYR A 26 -6.98 -11.61 15.79
N GLN A 27 -6.86 -10.65 14.90
CA GLN A 27 -6.68 -9.25 15.28
C GLN A 27 -7.98 -8.53 14.93
N SER A 28 -8.66 -7.99 15.95
CA SER A 28 -9.79 -7.10 15.73
C SER A 28 -9.30 -5.85 15.00
N ILE A 29 -9.89 -5.57 13.84
CA ILE A 29 -9.80 -4.29 13.15
C ILE A 29 -11.21 -3.70 13.21
N ASN A 30 -11.56 -3.09 14.34
CA ASN A 30 -12.90 -2.54 14.60
C ASN A 30 -14.02 -3.56 14.24
N ASN A 31 -14.84 -3.33 13.20
CA ASN A 31 -15.93 -4.22 12.80
C ASN A 31 -15.49 -5.36 11.85
N ALA A 32 -14.20 -5.46 11.52
CA ALA A 32 -13.61 -6.57 10.77
C ALA A 32 -12.64 -7.39 11.65
N LYS A 33 -12.41 -8.65 11.26
CA LYS A 33 -11.41 -9.50 11.91
C LYS A 33 -10.39 -9.98 10.88
N LEU A 34 -9.11 -9.76 11.17
CA LEU A 34 -8.01 -10.48 10.55
C LEU A 34 -7.96 -11.85 11.18
N VAL A 35 -8.30 -12.90 10.44
CA VAL A 35 -8.43 -14.25 10.97
C VAL A 35 -7.26 -15.12 10.48
N TYR A 36 -6.48 -15.65 11.41
CA TYR A 36 -5.43 -16.64 11.22
C TYR A 36 -5.98 -18.03 11.57
N GLN A 37 -6.09 -18.92 10.58
CA GLN A 37 -6.47 -20.32 10.83
C GLN A 37 -5.25 -21.23 10.62
N SER A 38 -4.92 -22.02 11.63
CA SER A 38 -3.80 -22.98 11.60
C SER A 38 -4.13 -24.31 10.92
N ALA A 39 -5.42 -24.58 10.62
CA ALA A 39 -5.89 -25.92 10.29
C ALA A 39 -5.50 -26.44 8.90
N ASN A 40 -5.16 -25.58 7.92
CA ASN A 40 -4.96 -26.03 6.53
C ASN A 40 -4.04 -25.08 5.72
N SER A 41 -2.79 -24.93 6.15
CA SER A 41 -1.85 -23.85 5.78
C SER A 41 -2.17 -22.53 6.48
N ALA A 42 -1.16 -21.91 7.08
CA ALA A 42 -1.26 -20.64 7.79
C ALA A 42 -1.75 -19.53 6.85
N LYS A 43 -3.08 -19.34 6.75
CA LYS A 43 -3.70 -18.41 5.81
C LYS A 43 -4.45 -17.35 6.59
N LEU A 44 -3.91 -16.13 6.56
CA LEU A 44 -4.59 -14.95 7.08
C LEU A 44 -5.64 -14.50 6.07
N THR A 45 -6.89 -14.41 6.53
CA THR A 45 -8.01 -13.95 5.70
C THR A 45 -8.67 -12.77 6.41
N LEU A 46 -8.88 -11.67 5.67
CA LEU A 46 -9.77 -10.62 6.13
C LEU A 46 -11.20 -11.14 6.05
N GLN A 47 -11.96 -10.94 7.11
CA GLN A 47 -13.38 -11.24 7.16
C GLN A 47 -14.14 -10.01 7.63
N ASN A 48 -15.33 -9.78 7.06
CA ASN A 48 -16.26 -8.77 7.56
C ASN A 48 -16.91 -9.23 8.89
N ALA A 49 -17.74 -8.38 9.48
CA ALA A 49 -18.45 -8.68 10.74
C ALA A 49 -19.25 -10.00 10.70
N ASN A 50 -19.64 -10.47 9.51
CA ASN A 50 -20.43 -11.68 9.28
C ASN A 50 -19.57 -12.90 8.90
N ASN A 51 -18.25 -12.85 9.10
CA ASN A 51 -17.29 -13.91 8.74
C ASN A 51 -17.22 -14.27 7.24
N ASN A 52 -17.78 -13.46 6.36
CA ASN A 52 -17.72 -13.70 4.92
C ASN A 52 -16.37 -13.30 4.34
N ARG A 53 -15.89 -14.10 3.39
CA ARG A 53 -14.73 -13.75 2.57
C ARG A 53 -15.05 -12.51 1.74
N ILE A 54 -14.12 -11.57 1.73
CA ILE A 54 -14.31 -10.30 1.03
C ILE A 54 -14.03 -10.46 -0.44
N ASP A 55 -14.99 -10.06 -1.27
CA ASP A 55 -14.82 -9.90 -2.71
C ASP A 55 -14.53 -8.44 -3.08
N PHE A 56 -13.26 -8.09 -3.09
CA PHE A 56 -12.80 -6.76 -3.51
C PHE A 56 -13.07 -6.47 -5.01
N LYS A 57 -13.36 -7.49 -5.85
CA LYS A 57 -13.75 -7.24 -7.25
C LYS A 57 -15.13 -6.57 -7.31
N SER A 58 -16.09 -7.05 -6.52
CA SER A 58 -17.40 -6.42 -6.41
C SER A 58 -17.33 -5.01 -5.85
N ILE A 59 -16.51 -4.79 -4.82
CA ILE A 59 -16.28 -3.45 -4.24
C ILE A 59 -15.66 -2.51 -5.29
N ASN A 60 -14.61 -2.94 -5.99
CA ASN A 60 -13.98 -2.15 -7.06
C ASN A 60 -14.94 -1.82 -8.22
N LYS A 61 -15.91 -2.70 -8.52
CA LYS A 61 -16.94 -2.45 -9.54
C LYS A 61 -17.88 -1.31 -9.15
N ARG A 62 -18.16 -1.11 -7.86
CA ARG A 62 -18.93 0.04 -7.34
C ARG A 62 -18.09 1.32 -7.34
N MET A 63 -16.80 1.19 -7.07
CA MET A 63 -15.85 2.29 -6.91
C MET A 63 -15.19 2.78 -8.22
N LYS A 64 -15.82 2.60 -9.39
CA LYS A 64 -15.21 2.97 -10.70
C LYS A 64 -14.70 4.43 -10.69
N ASN A 65 -13.40 4.61 -10.97
CA ASN A 65 -12.65 5.88 -10.96
C ASN A 65 -12.48 6.56 -9.59
N ASN A 66 -12.80 5.87 -8.49
CA ASN A 66 -12.68 6.39 -7.14
C ASN A 66 -11.25 6.21 -6.60
N GLN A 67 -10.80 7.18 -5.80
CA GLN A 67 -9.52 7.18 -5.08
C GLN A 67 -9.34 6.01 -4.09
N LEU A 68 -10.41 5.25 -3.81
CA LEU A 68 -10.42 4.10 -2.89
C LEU A 68 -10.24 2.74 -3.58
N LEU A 69 -9.96 2.69 -4.88
CA LEU A 69 -9.73 1.44 -5.61
C LEU A 69 -8.67 0.57 -4.93
N ILE A 70 -9.00 -0.70 -4.68
CA ILE A 70 -8.05 -1.69 -4.15
C ILE A 70 -7.33 -2.35 -5.31
N VAL A 71 -6.02 -2.10 -5.43
CA VAL A 71 -5.15 -2.78 -6.39
C VAL A 71 -4.07 -3.51 -5.59
N ASN A 72 -4.00 -4.82 -5.77
CA ASN A 72 -3.02 -5.69 -5.09
C ASN A 72 -2.97 -7.05 -5.81
N LYS A 73 -2.23 -8.02 -5.25
CA LYS A 73 -2.05 -9.38 -5.81
C LYS A 73 -3.35 -10.13 -6.14
N LYS A 74 -4.49 -9.73 -5.59
CA LYS A 74 -5.81 -10.36 -5.82
C LYS A 74 -6.76 -9.50 -6.66
N ASN A 75 -6.45 -8.22 -6.82
CA ASN A 75 -7.29 -7.22 -7.47
C ASN A 75 -6.49 -6.54 -8.57
N ILE A 76 -6.62 -7.10 -9.76
CA ILE A 76 -5.79 -6.79 -10.92
C ILE A 76 -6.52 -5.75 -11.78
N LEU A 77 -5.82 -4.69 -12.16
CA LEU A 77 -6.28 -3.72 -13.15
C LEU A 77 -6.22 -4.30 -14.56
N PRO A 78 -7.16 -3.93 -15.45
CA PRO A 78 -7.03 -4.23 -16.87
C PRO A 78 -5.71 -3.71 -17.44
N GLN A 79 -5.14 -4.43 -18.40
CA GLN A 79 -3.95 -3.98 -19.14
C GLN A 79 -4.15 -2.58 -19.73
N THR A 80 -5.33 -2.31 -20.28
CA THR A 80 -5.67 -1.03 -20.93
C THR A 80 -6.04 0.09 -19.97
N TYR A 81 -5.96 -0.13 -18.65
CA TYR A 81 -6.32 0.91 -17.69
C TYR A 81 -5.24 2.00 -17.64
N ILE A 82 -5.61 3.20 -18.07
CA ILE A 82 -4.84 4.44 -17.97
C ILE A 82 -5.78 5.53 -17.43
N PRO A 83 -5.44 6.22 -16.31
CA PRO A 83 -6.24 7.32 -15.82
C PRO A 83 -6.31 8.46 -16.85
N LYS A 84 -7.50 9.01 -17.08
CA LYS A 84 -7.72 10.07 -18.08
C LYS A 84 -7.26 11.46 -17.62
N ASP A 85 -6.96 11.60 -16.33
CA ASP A 85 -6.67 12.86 -15.63
C ASP A 85 -5.25 12.90 -15.06
N LEU A 86 -4.29 12.23 -15.72
CA LEU A 86 -2.88 12.32 -15.36
C LEU A 86 -2.34 13.74 -15.61
N GLU A 87 -1.57 14.25 -14.66
CA GLU A 87 -0.91 15.54 -14.70
C GLU A 87 0.54 15.39 -14.24
N TYR A 88 1.42 16.16 -14.88
CA TYR A 88 2.83 16.24 -14.51
C TYR A 88 3.00 16.79 -13.08
N VAL A 89 3.86 16.15 -12.32
CA VAL A 89 4.24 16.53 -10.96
C VAL A 89 5.65 17.11 -11.01
N ASN A 90 5.74 18.44 -10.97
CA ASN A 90 7.01 19.17 -11.03
C ASN A 90 7.78 19.16 -9.69
N VAL A 91 8.08 17.97 -9.16
CA VAL A 91 8.81 17.77 -7.87
C VAL A 91 9.76 16.56 -7.89
N THR A 92 10.19 16.13 -9.07
CA THR A 92 10.96 14.89 -9.26
C THR A 92 12.43 15.16 -9.50
N VAL A 93 13.28 14.20 -9.12
CA VAL A 93 14.61 14.03 -9.76
C VAL A 93 14.43 13.70 -11.25
N ASP A 94 15.48 13.86 -12.07
CA ASP A 94 15.35 13.55 -13.49
C ASP A 94 15.14 12.05 -13.72
N VAL A 95 13.90 11.68 -14.05
CA VAL A 95 13.42 10.29 -14.19
C VAL A 95 12.65 10.12 -15.50
N PRO A 96 12.44 8.89 -15.98
CA PRO A 96 11.58 8.62 -17.13
C PRO A 96 10.20 9.27 -17.02
N ASP A 97 9.64 9.70 -18.15
CA ASP A 97 8.53 10.65 -18.21
C ASP A 97 7.28 10.19 -17.44
N GLU A 98 6.82 8.96 -17.63
CA GLU A 98 5.61 8.43 -16.98
C GLU A 98 5.67 8.46 -15.44
N LYS A 99 6.87 8.32 -14.84
CA LYS A 99 7.07 8.40 -13.38
C LYS A 99 6.78 9.80 -12.82
N LYS A 100 6.79 10.82 -13.67
CA LYS A 100 6.54 12.20 -13.28
C LYS A 100 5.04 12.53 -13.24
N PHE A 101 4.15 11.57 -13.50
CA PHE A 101 2.71 11.82 -13.53
C PHE A 101 1.98 11.26 -12.30
N MET A 102 0.89 11.93 -11.93
CA MET A 102 -0.13 11.42 -11.02
C MET A 102 -1.51 11.90 -11.48
N ARG A 103 -2.59 11.30 -10.99
CA ARG A 103 -3.93 11.87 -11.18
C ARG A 103 -3.95 13.30 -10.61
N LYS A 104 -4.61 14.21 -11.33
CA LYS A 104 -4.63 15.66 -11.07
C LYS A 104 -4.87 16.04 -9.61
N GLU A 105 -5.84 15.43 -8.95
CA GLU A 105 -6.13 15.71 -7.54
C GLU A 105 -4.98 15.27 -6.61
N ALA A 106 -4.44 14.06 -6.83
CA ALA A 106 -3.30 13.57 -6.07
C ALA A 106 -2.06 14.46 -6.29
N ALA A 107 -1.78 14.85 -7.54
CA ALA A 107 -0.69 15.78 -7.87
C ALA A 107 -0.80 17.12 -7.12
N LYS A 108 -2.01 17.70 -7.08
CA LYS A 108 -2.29 18.94 -6.34
C LYS A 108 -1.97 18.81 -4.86
N TYR A 109 -2.41 17.73 -4.21
CA TYR A 109 -2.16 17.53 -2.78
C TYR A 109 -0.72 17.12 -2.48
N LEU A 110 -0.06 16.41 -3.39
CA LEU A 110 1.37 16.09 -3.28
C LEU A 110 2.20 17.37 -3.25
N ARG A 111 1.95 18.30 -4.19
CA ARG A 111 2.62 19.62 -4.21
C ARG A 111 2.40 20.41 -2.91
N ARG A 112 1.19 20.37 -2.35
CA ARG A 112 0.88 21.02 -1.06
C ARG A 112 1.66 20.38 0.10
N MET A 113 1.76 19.06 0.12
CA MET A 113 2.53 18.33 1.13
C MET A 113 4.01 18.68 1.05
N PHE A 114 4.58 18.68 -0.16
CA PHE A 114 6.00 18.99 -0.39
C PHE A 114 6.32 20.43 -0.02
N LYS A 115 5.47 21.38 -0.40
CA LYS A 115 5.61 22.77 0.04
C LYS A 115 5.62 22.90 1.57
N SER A 116 4.67 22.23 2.24
CA SER A 116 4.56 22.33 3.70
C SER A 116 5.73 21.66 4.43
N ALA A 117 6.35 20.64 3.83
CA ALA A 117 7.59 20.06 4.33
C ALA A 117 8.76 21.06 4.18
N ALA A 118 8.89 21.67 3.00
CA ALA A 118 9.94 22.64 2.70
C ALA A 118 9.86 23.87 3.62
N ASP A 119 8.64 24.36 3.91
CA ASP A 119 8.40 25.49 4.82
C ASP A 119 8.94 25.25 6.25
N VAL A 120 9.21 23.99 6.62
CA VAL A 120 9.82 23.61 7.91
C VAL A 120 11.20 22.95 7.77
N GLY A 121 11.88 23.15 6.64
CA GLY A 121 13.24 22.66 6.41
C GLY A 121 13.37 21.16 6.11
N VAL A 122 12.28 20.52 5.65
CA VAL A 122 12.22 19.11 5.26
C VAL A 122 12.09 18.99 3.74
N GLU A 123 13.06 18.35 3.08
CA GLU A 123 13.11 18.24 1.62
C GLU A 123 12.68 16.84 1.15
N LEU A 124 11.40 16.70 0.79
CA LEU A 124 10.87 15.48 0.16
C LEU A 124 11.11 15.49 -1.34
N VAL A 125 11.38 14.31 -1.91
CA VAL A 125 11.64 14.13 -3.34
C VAL A 125 10.74 13.03 -3.90
N ALA A 126 10.05 13.32 -5.01
CA ALA A 126 9.25 12.32 -5.73
C ALA A 126 10.15 11.48 -6.66
N ILE A 127 10.00 10.15 -6.60
CA ILE A 127 10.84 9.19 -7.30
C ILE A 127 10.06 8.44 -8.39
N SER A 128 8.84 7.98 -8.09
CA SER A 128 8.05 7.19 -9.02
C SER A 128 6.55 7.35 -8.77
N GLY A 129 5.87 8.07 -9.67
CA GLY A 129 4.42 8.22 -9.74
C GLY A 129 3.78 7.14 -10.61
N PHE A 130 3.06 7.56 -11.65
CA PHE A 130 2.37 6.66 -12.58
C PHE A 130 3.33 5.70 -13.29
N ARG A 131 2.80 4.50 -13.56
CA ARG A 131 3.49 3.46 -14.32
C ARG A 131 2.48 2.64 -15.09
N SER A 132 2.59 2.63 -16.41
CA SER A 132 1.71 1.84 -17.28
C SER A 132 1.80 0.34 -17.00
N TYR A 133 0.80 -0.42 -17.48
CA TYR A 133 0.84 -1.89 -17.43
C TYR A 133 2.05 -2.43 -18.18
N GLU A 134 2.27 -1.92 -19.40
CA GLU A 134 3.36 -2.28 -20.30
C GLU A 134 4.71 -2.05 -19.62
N ARG A 135 4.89 -0.89 -18.97
CA ARG A 135 6.12 -0.64 -18.20
C ARG A 135 6.30 -1.58 -17.04
N GLN A 136 5.23 -1.87 -16.29
CA GLN A 136 5.30 -2.84 -15.18
C GLN A 136 5.65 -4.25 -15.69
N LYS A 137 5.16 -4.62 -16.88
CA LYS A 137 5.51 -5.88 -17.56
C LYS A 137 6.98 -5.96 -17.90
N GLU A 138 7.55 -4.91 -18.50
CA GLU A 138 8.99 -4.86 -18.80
C GLU A 138 9.84 -5.02 -17.52
N ILE A 139 9.48 -4.33 -16.43
CA ILE A 139 10.19 -4.45 -15.14
C ILE A 139 10.09 -5.88 -14.59
N TYR A 140 8.91 -6.49 -14.69
CA TYR A 140 8.68 -7.85 -14.22
C TYR A 140 9.48 -8.87 -15.04
N GLU A 141 9.40 -8.81 -16.36
CA GLU A 141 10.13 -9.72 -17.27
C GLU A 141 11.64 -9.55 -17.15
N LYS A 142 12.14 -8.32 -17.02
CA LYS A 142 13.55 -8.06 -16.77
C LYS A 142 14.02 -8.70 -15.45
N SER A 143 13.26 -8.53 -14.37
CA SER A 143 13.58 -9.16 -13.09
C SER A 143 13.54 -10.70 -13.16
N LEU A 144 12.63 -11.29 -13.94
CA LEU A 144 12.59 -12.74 -14.14
C LEU A 144 13.90 -13.26 -14.75
N ILE A 145 14.43 -12.54 -15.74
CA ILE A 145 15.67 -12.89 -16.43
C ILE A 145 16.87 -12.69 -15.49
N GLU A 146 16.93 -11.55 -14.79
CA GLU A 146 18.12 -11.16 -14.02
C GLU A 146 18.20 -11.78 -12.62
N GLN A 147 17.06 -11.98 -11.96
CA GLN A 147 16.98 -12.37 -10.54
C GLN A 147 16.23 -13.68 -10.31
N GLY A 148 15.59 -14.23 -11.36
CA GLY A 148 14.83 -15.46 -11.29
C GLY A 148 13.41 -15.28 -10.74
N LYS A 149 12.64 -16.37 -10.86
CA LYS A 149 11.21 -16.40 -10.53
C LYS A 149 10.91 -16.10 -9.07
N GLU A 150 11.62 -16.76 -8.14
CA GLU A 150 11.35 -16.62 -6.70
C GLU A 150 11.58 -15.19 -6.22
N HIS A 151 12.68 -14.55 -6.64
CA HIS A 151 12.94 -13.15 -6.32
C HIS A 151 11.84 -12.25 -6.89
N THR A 152 11.50 -12.44 -8.16
CA THR A 152 10.57 -11.58 -8.89
C THR A 152 9.16 -11.63 -8.30
N GLU A 153 8.61 -12.83 -8.06
CA GLU A 153 7.28 -12.99 -7.47
C GLU A 153 7.18 -12.44 -6.03
N LYS A 154 8.33 -12.35 -5.34
CA LYS A 154 8.43 -11.83 -3.99
C LYS A 154 8.49 -10.30 -3.94
N TYR A 155 9.28 -9.67 -4.80
CA TYR A 155 9.60 -8.23 -4.70
C TYR A 155 8.98 -7.36 -5.79
N ILE A 156 8.64 -7.93 -6.96
CA ILE A 156 8.11 -7.17 -8.08
C ILE A 156 6.62 -7.45 -8.23
N ALA A 157 5.82 -6.38 -8.28
CA ALA A 157 4.39 -6.49 -8.56
C ALA A 157 4.18 -7.08 -9.96
N TYR A 158 3.34 -8.13 -10.05
CA TYR A 158 2.87 -8.63 -11.34
C TYR A 158 2.13 -7.52 -12.11
N PRO A 159 2.22 -7.43 -13.44
CA PRO A 159 1.50 -6.41 -14.22
C PRO A 159 0.02 -6.37 -13.89
N GLY A 160 -0.55 -5.17 -13.72
CA GLY A 160 -1.92 -4.98 -13.26
C GLY A 160 -2.11 -5.04 -11.73
N THR A 161 -1.13 -5.49 -10.95
CA THR A 161 -1.20 -5.52 -9.47
C THR A 161 -0.49 -4.35 -8.79
N SER A 162 0.19 -3.50 -9.55
CA SER A 162 0.91 -2.33 -9.05
C SER A 162 -0.03 -1.13 -8.88
N GLU A 163 -0.04 -0.53 -7.68
CA GLU A 163 -0.82 0.68 -7.45
C GLU A 163 -0.33 1.88 -8.28
N HIS A 164 0.91 1.89 -8.78
CA HIS A 164 1.39 2.95 -9.67
C HIS A 164 0.54 3.10 -10.93
N GLN A 165 -0.06 2.01 -11.43
CA GLN A 165 -0.96 2.07 -12.59
C GLN A 165 -2.24 2.87 -12.31
N THR A 166 -2.60 3.06 -11.03
CA THR A 166 -3.75 3.91 -10.66
C THR A 166 -3.49 5.41 -10.86
N GLY A 167 -2.21 5.82 -10.95
CA GLY A 167 -1.79 7.22 -10.87
C GLY A 167 -2.05 7.87 -9.49
N LEU A 168 -2.42 7.09 -8.47
CA LEU A 168 -2.68 7.55 -7.10
C LEU A 168 -1.52 7.24 -6.14
N ALA A 169 -0.53 6.46 -6.58
CA ALA A 169 0.66 6.13 -5.79
C ALA A 169 1.84 7.02 -6.17
N MET A 170 2.68 7.34 -5.18
CA MET A 170 3.95 8.02 -5.36
C MET A 170 4.98 7.42 -4.42
N ASP A 171 6.14 7.05 -4.95
CA ASP A 171 7.32 6.76 -4.15
C ASP A 171 8.04 8.06 -3.80
N ILE A 172 8.33 8.25 -2.52
CA ILE A 172 8.99 9.45 -1.99
C ILE A 172 10.30 9.05 -1.30
N SER A 173 11.35 9.83 -1.52
CA SER A 173 12.64 9.67 -0.85
C SER A 173 13.21 11.03 -0.44
N CYS A 174 14.47 11.05 -0.05
CA CYS A 174 15.22 12.25 0.28
C CYS A 174 16.70 12.13 -0.11
N ARG A 175 17.39 13.28 -0.13
CA ARG A 175 18.81 13.36 -0.48
C ARG A 175 19.71 12.60 0.49
N GLU A 176 19.37 12.56 1.78
CA GLU A 176 20.16 11.89 2.84
C GLU A 176 20.46 10.41 2.51
N ILE A 177 19.56 9.75 1.78
CA ILE A 177 19.67 8.33 1.42
C ILE A 177 19.91 8.12 -0.09
N ASP A 178 20.51 9.09 -0.76
CA ASP A 178 20.76 9.08 -2.22
C ASP A 178 19.49 8.78 -3.03
N TYR A 179 18.34 9.28 -2.57
CA TYR A 179 17.03 9.07 -3.21
C TYR A 179 16.59 7.59 -3.30
N LYS A 180 17.22 6.70 -2.53
CA LYS A 180 16.91 5.25 -2.50
C LYS A 180 15.53 5.00 -1.89
N LEU A 181 14.86 3.96 -2.38
CA LEU A 181 13.59 3.46 -1.83
C LEU A 181 13.89 2.31 -0.86
N VAL A 182 14.29 2.65 0.36
CA VAL A 182 14.75 1.69 1.38
C VAL A 182 14.03 1.91 2.69
N THR A 183 13.93 0.85 3.51
CA THR A 183 13.23 0.92 4.81
C THR A 183 13.87 1.91 5.77
N TYR A 184 15.17 2.18 5.62
CA TYR A 184 15.90 3.20 6.39
C TYR A 184 15.31 4.61 6.21
N PHE A 185 14.57 4.88 5.13
CA PHE A 185 13.85 6.15 4.95
C PHE A 185 12.98 6.52 6.17
N GLU A 186 12.40 5.54 6.87
CA GLU A 186 11.59 5.81 8.07
C GLU A 186 12.35 6.49 9.22
N ARG A 187 13.69 6.46 9.19
CA ARG A 187 14.58 7.00 10.21
C ARG A 187 15.13 8.38 9.86
N THR A 188 15.01 8.81 8.60
CA THR A 188 15.43 10.15 8.20
C THR A 188 14.44 11.18 8.71
N LYS A 189 14.85 12.45 8.79
CA LYS A 189 13.94 13.54 9.18
C LYS A 189 12.73 13.62 8.23
N GLU A 190 12.94 13.35 6.95
CA GLU A 190 11.90 13.35 5.91
C GLU A 190 10.90 12.23 6.09
N GLY A 191 11.34 10.99 6.32
CA GLY A 191 10.42 9.87 6.51
C GLY A 191 9.62 10.00 7.81
N ILE A 192 10.22 10.53 8.87
CA ILE A 192 9.53 10.84 10.13
C ILE A 192 8.45 11.91 9.90
N TRP A 193 8.81 13.02 9.24
CA TRP A 193 7.87 14.08 8.92
C TRP A 193 6.73 13.57 8.04
N LEU A 194 7.05 12.80 6.99
CA LEU A 194 6.08 12.23 6.07
C LEU A 194 5.08 11.37 6.83
N LYS A 195 5.54 10.39 7.61
CA LYS A 195 4.67 9.48 8.39
C LYS A 195 3.66 10.24 9.26
N ASN A 196 4.09 11.34 9.89
CA ASN A 196 3.24 12.12 10.79
C ASN A 196 2.24 13.02 10.03
N ASN A 197 2.59 13.47 8.82
CA ASN A 197 1.85 14.50 8.11
C ASN A 197 1.06 13.99 6.89
N VAL A 198 1.40 12.84 6.33
CA VAL A 198 0.90 12.33 5.03
C VAL A 198 -0.64 12.34 4.91
N GLN A 199 -1.36 11.98 5.98
CA GLN A 199 -2.83 11.95 5.96
C GLN A 199 -3.49 13.34 6.04
N ASN A 200 -2.76 14.39 6.43
CA ASN A 200 -3.27 15.77 6.34
C ASN A 200 -3.51 16.18 4.87
N TYR A 201 -2.80 15.54 3.95
CA TYR A 201 -2.83 15.82 2.52
C TYR A 201 -3.55 14.73 1.72
N GLY A 202 -4.29 13.83 2.38
CA GLY A 202 -5.08 12.80 1.68
C GLY A 202 -4.29 11.55 1.27
N PHE A 203 -3.05 11.42 1.73
CA PHE A 203 -2.22 10.26 1.47
C PHE A 203 -2.12 9.33 2.68
N ILE A 204 -1.82 8.06 2.44
CA ILE A 204 -1.47 7.08 3.48
C ILE A 204 -0.14 6.42 3.15
N ILE A 205 0.61 5.97 4.17
CA ILE A 205 1.66 4.97 3.95
C ILE A 205 0.95 3.66 3.61
N ARG A 206 1.05 3.23 2.35
CA ARG A 206 0.16 2.19 1.81
C ARG A 206 0.42 0.81 2.39
N TYR A 207 1.69 0.51 2.66
CA TYR A 207 2.15 -0.77 3.13
C TYR A 207 2.83 -0.62 4.49
N PRO A 208 2.05 -0.60 5.59
CA PRO A 208 2.58 -0.39 6.93
C PRO A 208 3.19 -1.66 7.53
N ARG A 209 4.08 -1.46 8.51
CA ARG A 209 4.78 -2.54 9.22
C ARG A 209 3.80 -3.47 9.92
N GLY A 210 3.96 -4.77 9.68
CA GLY A 210 3.14 -5.82 10.32
C GLY A 210 1.85 -6.18 9.57
N TYR A 211 1.55 -5.54 8.43
CA TYR A 211 0.30 -5.77 7.70
C TYR A 211 0.48 -6.40 6.30
N SER A 212 1.64 -7.00 6.02
CA SER A 212 1.92 -7.63 4.71
C SER A 212 0.94 -8.75 4.35
N GLN A 213 0.34 -9.38 5.36
CA GLN A 213 -0.67 -10.43 5.20
C GLN A 213 -2.03 -9.88 4.74
N VAL A 214 -2.29 -8.59 5.00
CA VAL A 214 -3.47 -7.86 4.53
C VAL A 214 -3.21 -7.31 3.13
N THR A 215 -2.12 -6.58 2.97
CA THR A 215 -1.83 -5.79 1.77
C THR A 215 -1.24 -6.62 0.63
N GLY A 216 -0.56 -7.72 0.96
CA GLY A 216 0.21 -8.55 0.03
C GLY A 216 1.63 -8.07 -0.25
N TYR A 217 2.08 -6.97 0.39
CA TYR A 217 3.38 -6.34 0.18
C TYR A 217 4.12 -6.12 1.49
N ALA A 218 5.45 -6.11 1.44
CA ALA A 218 6.30 -5.83 2.60
C ALA A 218 6.12 -4.39 3.09
N TYR A 219 6.75 -4.05 4.22
CA TYR A 219 6.73 -2.67 4.72
C TYR A 219 7.51 -1.74 3.79
N GLU A 220 6.86 -0.67 3.34
CA GLU A 220 7.43 0.32 2.42
C GLU A 220 7.12 1.73 2.93
N PRO A 221 8.00 2.34 3.74
CA PRO A 221 7.77 3.68 4.30
C PRO A 221 7.76 4.80 3.24
N TRP A 222 8.30 4.53 2.04
CA TRP A 222 8.37 5.48 0.93
C TRP A 222 7.10 5.51 0.06
N HIS A 223 6.32 4.42 0.04
CA HIS A 223 5.18 4.26 -0.88
C HIS A 223 3.93 4.90 -0.29
N VAL A 224 3.55 6.06 -0.84
CA VAL A 224 2.32 6.75 -0.44
C VAL A 224 1.19 6.55 -1.45
N ARG A 225 -0.03 6.40 -0.95
CA ARG A 225 -1.24 6.24 -1.76
C ARG A 225 -2.24 7.34 -1.44
N TYR A 226 -2.65 8.12 -2.46
CA TYR A 226 -3.72 9.08 -2.36
C TYR A 226 -5.07 8.39 -2.26
N ILE A 227 -5.85 8.76 -1.26
CA ILE A 227 -7.21 8.26 -1.00
C ILE A 227 -8.19 9.39 -0.71
N GLY A 228 -7.78 10.65 -0.86
CA GLY A 228 -8.60 11.81 -0.54
C GLY A 228 -8.42 12.29 0.91
N VAL A 229 -8.40 13.61 1.11
CA VAL A 229 -8.19 14.24 2.44
C VAL A 229 -9.21 13.77 3.47
N ARG A 230 -10.49 13.68 3.08
CA ARG A 230 -11.57 13.23 3.97
C ARG A 230 -11.32 11.79 4.44
N HIS A 231 -10.99 10.88 3.53
CA HIS A 231 -10.79 9.47 3.84
C HIS A 231 -9.50 9.24 4.64
N ALA A 232 -8.40 9.89 4.28
CA ALA A 232 -7.15 9.78 5.02
C ALA A 232 -7.30 10.25 6.48
N LYS A 233 -8.01 11.37 6.70
CA LYS A 233 -8.34 11.84 8.06
C LYS A 233 -9.30 10.91 8.80
N ALA A 234 -10.30 10.35 8.11
CA ALA A 234 -11.23 9.38 8.70
C ALA A 234 -10.49 8.10 9.13
N MET A 235 -9.63 7.56 8.25
CA MET A 235 -8.78 6.40 8.52
C MET A 235 -7.86 6.64 9.74
N ARG A 236 -7.26 7.83 9.85
CA ARG A 236 -6.48 8.25 11.04
C ARG A 236 -7.31 8.20 12.32
N ARG A 237 -8.49 8.83 12.32
CA ARG A 237 -9.39 8.89 13.49
C ARG A 237 -9.86 7.50 13.93
N ALA A 238 -10.17 6.64 12.96
CA ALA A 238 -10.59 5.27 13.19
C ALA A 238 -9.43 4.30 13.54
N ARG A 239 -8.18 4.79 13.56
CA ARG A 239 -6.96 4.00 13.81
C ARG A 239 -6.82 2.78 12.88
N LEU A 240 -7.31 2.91 11.66
CA LEU A 240 -7.22 1.88 10.63
C LEU A 240 -5.86 2.00 9.95
N ASN A 241 -5.17 0.87 9.82
CA ASN A 241 -3.79 0.85 9.33
C ASN A 241 -3.69 0.60 7.83
N THR A 242 -4.70 -0.04 7.22
CA THR A 242 -4.67 -0.41 5.80
C THR A 242 -5.87 0.14 5.04
N LEU A 243 -5.69 0.38 3.75
CA LEU A 243 -6.79 0.76 2.85
C LEU A 243 -7.83 -0.36 2.75
N GLU A 244 -7.40 -1.62 2.73
CA GLU A 244 -8.28 -2.77 2.78
C GLU A 244 -9.19 -2.73 4.02
N GLY A 245 -8.62 -2.50 5.20
CA GLY A 245 -9.41 -2.37 6.44
C GLY A 245 -10.38 -1.17 6.39
N TYR A 246 -9.96 -0.06 5.78
CA TYR A 246 -10.80 1.13 5.63
C TYR A 246 -12.00 0.91 4.72
N VAL A 247 -11.79 0.34 3.53
CA VAL A 247 -12.88 0.09 2.57
C VAL A 247 -13.89 -0.91 3.15
N LEU A 248 -13.41 -1.86 3.97
CA LEU A 248 -14.27 -2.83 4.64
C LEU A 248 -15.13 -2.24 5.75
N GLU A 249 -14.52 -1.44 6.61
CA GLU A 249 -15.20 -0.87 7.78
C GLU A 249 -16.40 0.01 7.37
N TYR A 250 -16.25 0.74 6.28
CA TYR A 250 -17.23 1.74 5.84
C TYR A 250 -18.12 1.29 4.67
N ASP A 251 -18.02 0.01 4.25
CA ASP A 251 -18.74 -0.60 3.11
C ASP A 251 -18.90 0.35 1.91
N ILE A 252 -17.77 0.94 1.48
CA ILE A 252 -17.73 1.91 0.37
C ILE A 252 -17.78 1.18 -0.99
#